data_AF-A0A930S888-F1
#
_entry.id   AF-A0A930S888-F1
#
_cell.length_a   1.000
_cell.length_b   1.000
_cell.length_c   1.000
_cell.angle_alpha   90.00
_cell.angle_beta   90.00
_cell.angle_gamma   90.00
#
_symmetry.space_group_name_H-M   'P 1'
#
loop_
_entity.id
_entity.type
_entity.pdbx_description
1 polymer ?
#
loop_
_entity_poly.entity_id
_entity_poly.type
_entity_poly.pdbx_seq_one_letter_code
_entity_poly.pdbx_strand_id
1 'polypeptide(L)'
;FDTQITAQNYLSFLLHTTVPLAVLFELPVVVSFLTSIGILTPVFLTRYRRYAYFILLVLAVVLTPADFISDLAMTAPLILLYEVSVTLSKLIYKRKQRKYKDK
;
A
#
# COMPACT_ATOMS: atom_id res chain seq x y z
N PHE A 1 0.18 -41.38 -6.99
CA PHE A 1 -0.54 -40.21 -7.52
C PHE A 1 -1.30 -39.58 -6.36
N ASP A 2 -0.59 -38.86 -5.49
CA ASP A 2 -1.24 -38.26 -4.32
C ASP A 2 -2.09 -37.07 -4.74
N THR A 3 -3.39 -37.24 -4.59
CA THR A 3 -4.42 -36.22 -4.74
C THR A 3 -4.31 -35.20 -3.60
N GLN A 4 -3.23 -34.40 -3.59
CA GLN A 4 -3.01 -33.32 -2.62
C GLN A 4 -3.66 -31.99 -3.01
N ILE A 5 -4.70 -32.00 -3.84
CA ILE A 5 -5.66 -30.89 -3.91
C ILE A 5 -6.73 -31.12 -2.83
N THR A 6 -6.32 -31.17 -1.57
CA THR A 6 -7.26 -31.05 -0.45
C THR A 6 -7.65 -29.57 -0.37
N ALA A 7 -8.93 -29.26 -0.14
CA ALA A 7 -9.42 -27.88 0.00
C ALA A 7 -8.54 -27.02 0.94
N GLN A 8 -7.92 -27.65 1.93
CA GLN A 8 -6.98 -27.04 2.87
C GLN A 8 -5.69 -26.51 2.22
N ASN A 9 -5.10 -27.22 1.24
CA ASN A 9 -3.88 -26.77 0.56
C ASN A 9 -4.17 -25.58 -0.36
N TYR A 10 -5.30 -25.61 -1.07
CA TYR A 10 -5.74 -24.50 -1.90
C TYR A 10 -6.09 -23.27 -1.05
N LEU A 11 -6.81 -23.46 0.06
CA LEU A 11 -7.11 -22.38 1.01
C LEU A 11 -5.82 -21.79 1.58
N SER A 12 -4.87 -22.62 2.00
CA SER A 12 -3.59 -22.17 2.56
C SER A 12 -2.78 -21.36 1.55
N PHE A 13 -2.76 -21.78 0.29
CA PHE A 13 -2.11 -21.04 -0.80
C PHE A 13 -2.79 -19.68 -1.06
N LEU A 14 -4.13 -19.65 -1.12
CA LEU A 14 -4.88 -18.40 -1.28
C LEU A 14 -4.66 -17.44 -0.12
N LEU A 15 -4.63 -17.94 1.13
CA LEU A 15 -4.36 -17.11 2.30
C LEU A 15 -2.93 -16.56 2.27
N HIS A 16 -1.94 -17.39 1.92
CA HIS A 16 -0.53 -16.96 1.82
C HIS A 16 -0.30 -15.85 0.79
N THR A 17 -1.07 -15.84 -0.30
CA THR A 17 -0.98 -14.82 -1.35
C THR A 17 -1.86 -13.61 -1.09
N THR A 18 -3.06 -13.81 -0.53
CA THR A 18 -4.03 -12.74 -0.26
C THR A 18 -3.64 -11.89 0.94
N VAL A 19 -3.12 -12.50 2.03
CA VAL A 19 -2.80 -11.77 3.27
C VAL A 19 -1.81 -10.62 3.03
N PRO A 20 -0.66 -10.82 2.35
CA PRO A 20 0.25 -9.70 2.11
C PRO A 20 -0.33 -8.64 1.17
N LEU A 21 -1.12 -9.05 0.18
CA LEU A 21 -1.87 -8.15 -0.69
C LEU A 21 -2.85 -7.28 0.11
N ALA A 22 -3.60 -7.88 1.06
CA ALA A 22 -4.51 -7.15 1.93
C ALA A 22 -3.77 -6.12 2.80
N VAL A 23 -2.62 -6.49 3.36
CA VAL A 23 -1.77 -5.56 4.15
C VAL A 23 -1.30 -4.38 3.30
N LEU A 24 -0.94 -4.60 2.03
CA LEU A 24 -0.56 -3.53 1.10
C LEU A 24 -1.73 -2.60 0.79
N PHE A 25 -2.95 -3.14 0.66
CA PHE A 25 -4.16 -2.35 0.48
C PHE A 25 -4.57 -1.55 1.73
N GLU A 26 -4.04 -1.90 2.92
CA GLU A 26 -4.28 -1.16 4.16
C GLU A 26 -3.47 0.15 4.22
N LEU A 27 -2.36 0.25 3.49
CA LEU A 27 -1.50 1.44 3.42
C LEU A 27 -2.26 2.77 3.22
N PRO A 28 -3.17 2.93 2.24
CA PRO A 28 -3.94 4.17 2.08
C PRO A 28 -4.79 4.54 3.28
N VAL A 29 -5.37 3.56 3.96
CA VAL A 29 -6.19 3.79 5.17
C VAL A 29 -5.29 4.25 6.31
N VAL A 30 -4.18 3.55 6.55
CA VAL A 30 -3.19 3.88 7.59
C VAL A 30 -2.61 5.27 7.37
N VAL A 31 -2.16 5.59 6.16
CA VAL A 31 -1.61 6.90 5.80
C VAL A 31 -2.64 8.02 6.02
N SER A 32 -3.88 7.79 5.61
CA SER A 32 -4.97 8.77 5.78
C SER A 32 -5.29 9.00 7.25
N PHE A 33 -5.30 7.92 8.05
CA PHE A 33 -5.53 7.97 9.48
C PHE A 33 -4.43 8.73 10.23
N LEU A 34 -3.16 8.40 9.97
CA LEU A 34 -2.01 9.10 10.54
C LEU A 34 -1.98 10.58 10.13
N THR A 35 -2.41 10.91 8.91
CA THR A 35 -2.55 12.29 8.46
C THR A 35 -3.66 13.03 9.22
N SER A 36 -4.78 12.37 9.49
CA SER A 36 -5.91 12.97 10.22
C SER A 36 -5.50 13.41 11.63
N ILE A 37 -4.75 12.55 12.35
CA ILE A 37 -4.22 12.84 13.69
C ILE A 37 -3.10 13.90 13.62
N GLY A 38 -2.42 14.04 12.48
CA GLY A 38 -1.40 15.05 12.23
C GLY A 38 0.05 14.56 12.39
N ILE A 39 0.25 13.24 12.50
CA ILE A 39 1.57 12.61 12.58
C ILE A 39 2.26 12.66 11.22
N LEU A 40 1.51 12.40 10.15
CA LEU A 40 2.00 12.47 8.78
C LEU A 40 1.46 13.73 8.08
N THR A 41 2.33 14.42 7.34
CA THR A 41 1.92 15.52 6.45
C THR A 41 2.06 15.09 4.99
N PRO A 42 1.15 15.52 4.10
CA PRO A 42 1.26 15.20 2.68
C PRO A 42 2.56 15.72 2.05
N VAL A 43 3.13 16.80 2.59
CA VAL A 43 4.44 17.34 2.16
C VAL A 43 5.56 16.35 2.46
N PHE A 44 5.52 15.73 3.65
CA PHE A 44 6.47 14.68 4.02
C PHE A 44 6.35 13.47 3.07
N LEU A 45 5.14 12.98 2.83
CA LEU A 45 4.93 11.87 1.89
C LEU A 45 5.43 12.18 0.46
N THR A 46 5.25 13.42 0.00
CA THR A 46 5.77 13.81 -1.32
C THR A 46 7.30 13.90 -1.35
N ARG A 47 7.95 14.29 -0.25
CA ARG A 47 9.42 14.39 -0.17
C ARG A 47 10.09 13.01 -0.12
N TYR A 48 9.44 12.02 0.49
CA TYR A 48 9.97 10.66 0.64
C TYR A 48 9.50 9.65 -0.43
N ARG A 49 8.95 10.13 -1.57
CA ARG A 49 8.47 9.27 -2.69
C ARG A 49 9.46 8.20 -3.12
N ARG A 50 10.74 8.56 -3.27
CA ARG A 50 11.80 7.62 -3.68
C ARG A 50 11.96 6.45 -2.71
N TYR A 51 11.77 6.67 -1.41
CA TYR A 51 11.86 5.63 -0.38
C TYR A 51 10.61 4.75 -0.40
N ALA A 52 9.43 5.36 -0.56
CA ALA A 52 8.17 4.61 -0.68
C ALA A 52 8.19 3.67 -1.89
N TYR A 53 8.64 4.15 -3.06
CA TYR A 53 8.77 3.30 -4.25
C TYR A 53 9.78 2.18 -4.07
N PHE A 54 10.91 2.45 -3.40
CA PHE A 54 11.90 1.41 -3.11
C PHE A 54 11.34 0.34 -2.16
N ILE A 55 10.64 0.73 -1.09
CA ILE A 55 10.02 -0.21 -0.14
C ILE A 55 8.94 -1.05 -0.85
N LEU A 56 8.10 -0.43 -1.68
CA LEU A 56 7.06 -1.14 -2.44
C LEU A 56 7.66 -2.12 -3.45
N LEU A 57 8.78 -1.76 -4.09
CA LEU A 57 9.50 -2.65 -5.00
C LEU A 57 10.10 -3.84 -4.25
N VAL A 58 10.72 -3.61 -3.08
CA VAL A 58 11.21 -4.72 -2.23
C VAL A 58 10.07 -5.62 -1.78
N LEU A 59 8.93 -5.04 -1.38
CA LEU A 59 7.73 -5.81 -1.03
C LEU A 59 7.21 -6.62 -2.22
N ALA A 60 7.17 -6.05 -3.42
CA ALA A 60 6.78 -6.79 -4.63
C ALA A 60 7.68 -8.02 -4.84
N VAL A 61 9.00 -7.84 -4.83
CA VAL A 61 9.98 -8.94 -5.03
C VAL A 61 9.86 -10.03 -3.96
N VAL A 62 9.58 -9.67 -2.70
CA VAL A 62 9.37 -10.67 -1.63
C VAL A 62 8.07 -11.46 -1.83
N LEU A 63 7.03 -10.84 -2.40
CA LEU A 63 5.72 -11.46 -2.60
C LEU A 63 5.63 -12.30 -3.87
N THR A 64 6.30 -11.86 -4.92
CA THR A 64 6.32 -12.53 -6.22
C THR A 64 7.75 -12.94 -6.58
N PRO A 65 8.38 -13.86 -5.83
CA PRO A 65 9.80 -14.23 -6.02
C PRO A 65 10.08 -14.96 -7.35
N ALA A 66 9.12 -15.02 -8.26
CA ALA A 66 9.19 -15.79 -9.49
C ALA A 66 9.92 -15.04 -10.61
N ASP A 67 9.62 -13.75 -10.87
CA ASP A 67 10.06 -13.06 -12.09
C ASP A 67 10.11 -11.52 -12.01
N PHE A 68 11.25 -10.91 -12.39
CA PHE A 68 11.44 -9.45 -12.44
C PHE A 68 10.42 -8.68 -13.30
N ILE A 69 9.97 -9.26 -14.42
CA ILE A 69 9.00 -8.61 -15.31
C ILE A 69 7.62 -8.54 -14.64
N SER A 70 7.21 -9.64 -14.00
CA SER A 70 5.96 -9.72 -13.23
C SER A 70 6.00 -8.79 -12.02
N ASP A 71 7.17 -8.65 -11.37
CA ASP A 71 7.37 -7.71 -10.27
C ASP A 71 7.17 -6.25 -10.71
N LEU A 72 7.66 -5.90 -11.90
CA LEU A 72 7.48 -4.56 -12.46
C LEU A 72 6.00 -4.28 -12.73
N ALA A 73 5.28 -5.27 -13.25
CA ALA A 73 3.83 -5.20 -13.47
C ALA A 73 3.05 -5.08 -12.14
N MET A 74 3.47 -5.79 -11.09
CA MET A 74 2.91 -5.73 -9.73
C MET A 74 3.24 -4.41 -9.01
N THR A 75 4.40 -3.81 -9.31
CA THR A 75 4.81 -2.53 -8.73
C THR A 75 3.93 -1.38 -9.23
N ALA A 76 3.42 -1.45 -10.45
CA ALA A 76 2.52 -0.42 -11.01
C ALA A 76 1.25 -0.18 -10.16
N PRO A 77 0.43 -1.20 -9.80
CA PRO A 77 -0.73 -1.00 -8.92
C PRO A 77 -0.33 -0.60 -7.49
N LEU A 78 0.85 -1.01 -6.99
CA LEU A 78 1.35 -0.59 -5.68
C LEU A 78 1.70 0.89 -5.63
N ILE A 79 2.36 1.40 -6.67
CA ILE A 79 2.62 2.83 -6.84
C ILE A 79 1.31 3.61 -6.90
N LEU A 80 0.31 3.09 -7.62
CA LEU A 80 -1.01 3.70 -7.71
C LEU A 80 -1.68 3.78 -6.33
N LEU A 81 -1.65 2.71 -5.54
CA LEU A 81 -2.13 2.69 -4.16
C LEU A 81 -1.46 3.77 -3.31
N TYR A 82 -0.14 3.91 -3.42
CA TYR A 82 0.59 4.96 -2.71
C TYR A 82 0.17 6.37 -3.14
N GLU A 83 0.00 6.61 -4.44
CA GLU A 83 -0.42 7.92 -4.94
C GLU A 83 -1.85 8.28 -4.49
N VAL A 84 -2.76 7.29 -4.42
CA VAL A 84 -4.10 7.46 -3.81
C VAL A 84 -3.97 7.84 -2.34
N SER A 85 -3.09 7.17 -1.58
CA SER A 85 -2.80 7.46 -0.18
C SER A 85 -2.34 8.91 0.03
N VAL A 86 -1.41 9.38 -0.80
CA VAL A 86 -0.92 10.77 -0.79
C VAL A 86 -2.03 11.76 -1.11
N THR A 87 -2.90 11.44 -2.06
CA THR A 87 -4.01 12.31 -2.49
C THR A 87 -5.06 12.46 -1.38
N LEU A 88 -5.42 11.36 -0.72
CA LEU A 88 -6.31 11.37 0.45
C LEU A 88 -5.71 12.20 1.59
N SER A 89 -4.41 12.01 1.87
CA SER A 89 -3.67 12.81 2.86
C SER A 89 -3.74 14.31 2.54
N LYS A 90 -3.51 14.71 1.28
CA LYS A 90 -3.64 16.12 0.82
C LYS A 90 -5.05 16.67 1.04
N LEU A 91 -6.08 15.89 0.75
CA LEU A 91 -7.48 16.30 0.90
C LEU A 91 -7.84 16.55 2.37
N ILE A 92 -7.45 15.62 3.27
CA ILE A 92 -7.65 15.74 4.72
C ILE A 92 -6.91 16.96 5.27
N TYR A 93 -5.64 17.13 4.89
CA TYR A 93 -4.81 18.24 5.35
C TYR A 93 -5.38 19.60 4.91
N LYS A 94 -5.82 19.73 3.65
CA LYS A 94 -6.48 20.95 3.14
C LYS A 94 -7.77 21.26 3.89
N ARG A 95 -8.59 20.25 4.22
CA ARG A 95 -9.82 20.43 5.03
C ARG A 95 -9.49 20.93 6.43
N LYS A 96 -8.44 20.40 7.07
CA LYS A 96 -7.99 20.82 8.41
C LYS A 96 -7.49 22.27 8.42
N GLN A 97 -6.75 22.68 7.40
CA GLN A 97 -6.26 24.05 7.21
C GLN A 97 -7.38 25.09 7.01
N ARG A 98 -8.43 24.76 6.24
CA ARG A 98 -9.61 25.64 6.08
C ARG A 98 -10.33 25.86 7.40
N LYS A 99 -10.49 24.81 8.21
CA LYS A 99 -11.15 24.88 9.51
C LYS A 99 -10.43 25.79 10.53
N TYR A 100 -9.14 26.04 10.34
CA TYR A 100 -8.35 26.97 11.17
C TYR A 100 -8.42 28.41 10.67
N LYS A 101 -8.81 28.63 9.41
CA LYS A 101 -8.92 29.97 8.81
C LYS A 101 -10.31 30.59 9.01
N ASP A 102 -11.31 29.77 9.30
CA ASP A 102 -12.69 30.19 9.63
C ASP A 102 -12.92 30.36 11.15
N LYS A 103 -11.86 30.27 11.97
CA LYS A 103 -11.89 30.51 13.43
C LYS A 103 -11.01 31.70 13.76
#